data_AF-Q7VMG5-F1
#
_entry.id   AF-Q7VMG5-F1
#
_cell.length_a   1.000
_cell.length_b   1.000
_cell.length_c   1.000
_cell.angle_alpha   90.00
_cell.angle_beta   90.00
_cell.angle_gamma   90.00
#
_symmetry.space_group_name_H-M   'P 1'
#
loop_
_entity.id
_entity.type
_entity.pdbx_description
1 polymer ?
#
loop_
_entity_poly.entity_id
_entity_poly.type
_entity_poly.pdbx_seq_one_letter_code
_entity_poly.pdbx_strand_id
1 'polypeptide(L)' 'MLWLKAGIVSGKLNYNRPNAKLHIVENHLFLVMPSIFQIYLGEVGITDKPSWELLQKHFQNLGIHKRPTEKDSRNM' A
#
# COMPACT_ATOMS: atom_id res chain seq x y z
N MET A 1 -7.72 6.47 -3.58
CA MET A 1 -7.75 5.37 -4.56
C MET A 1 -7.23 5.76 -5.95
N LEU A 2 -7.38 7.01 -6.41
CA LEU A 2 -6.94 7.42 -7.76
C LEU A 2 -5.44 7.18 -8.02
N TRP A 3 -4.57 7.55 -7.06
CA TRP A 3 -3.12 7.38 -7.19
C TRP A 3 -2.70 5.92 -7.40
N LEU A 4 -3.23 4.98 -6.61
CA LEU A 4 -2.94 3.55 -6.77
C LEU A 4 -3.36 3.04 -8.17
N LYS A 5 -4.57 3.39 -8.60
CA LYS A 5 -5.08 3.00 -9.93
C LYS A 5 -4.22 3.57 -11.05
N ALA A 6 -3.93 4.87 -11.00
CA ALA A 6 -3.11 5.55 -12.00
C ALA A 6 -1.70 4.96 -12.05
N GLY A 7 -1.07 4.73 -10.90
CA GLY A 7 0.28 4.16 -10.83
C GLY A 7 0.36 2.72 -11.32
N ILE A 8 -0.66 1.90 -11.09
CA ILE A 8 -0.75 0.54 -11.64
C ILE A 8 -0.92 0.60 -13.17
N VAL A 9 -1.89 1.39 -13.66
CA VAL A 9 -2.18 1.52 -15.10
C VAL A 9 -0.99 2.08 -15.88
N SER A 10 -0.27 3.05 -15.31
CA SER A 10 0.91 3.64 -15.94
C SER A 10 2.17 2.78 -15.83
N GLY A 11 2.13 1.67 -15.09
CA GLY A 11 3.31 0.84 -14.79
C GLY A 11 4.32 1.47 -13.82
N LYS A 12 4.01 2.63 -13.23
CA LYS A 12 4.88 3.30 -12.24
C LYS A 12 4.96 2.50 -10.94
N LEU A 13 3.85 1.89 -10.55
CA LEU A 13 3.77 1.00 -9.40
C LEU A 13 3.75 -0.45 -9.88
N ASN A 14 4.89 -1.10 -9.76
CA ASN A 14 5.00 -2.54 -10.03
C ASN A 14 4.18 -3.35 -9.01
N TYR A 15 3.49 -4.38 -9.48
CA TYR A 15 2.76 -5.35 -8.66
C TYR A 15 3.17 -6.78 -9.00
N ASN A 16 2.98 -7.72 -8.06
CA ASN A 16 3.25 -9.16 -8.23
C ASN A 16 4.69 -9.50 -8.66
N ARG A 17 5.66 -8.69 -8.23
CA ARG A 17 7.09 -9.01 -8.29
C ARG A 17 7.63 -9.28 -6.89
N PRO A 18 8.75 -10.02 -6.73
CA PRO A 18 9.31 -10.33 -5.41
C PRO A 18 9.53 -9.09 -4.52
N ASN A 19 9.90 -7.95 -5.12
CA ASN A 19 10.16 -6.70 -4.42
C ASN A 19 9.04 -5.65 -4.57
N ALA A 20 7.89 -6.03 -5.14
CA ALA A 20 6.76 -5.12 -5.31
C ALA A 20 6.19 -4.69 -3.96
N LYS A 21 5.62 -3.48 -3.91
CA LYS A 21 4.90 -2.98 -2.72
C LYS A 21 3.38 -3.14 -2.85
N LEU A 22 2.95 -3.74 -3.94
CA LEU A 22 1.58 -4.06 -4.28
C LEU A 22 1.51 -5.51 -4.73
N HIS A 23 0.52 -6.24 -4.21
CA HIS A 23 0.19 -7.56 -4.71
C HIS A 23 -1.29 -7.62 -5.01
N ILE A 24 -1.65 -8.22 -6.14
CA ILE A 24 -3.03 -8.47 -6.54
C ILE A 24 -3.21 -9.99 -6.53
N VAL A 25 -4.02 -10.48 -5.59
CA VAL A 25 -4.31 -11.91 -5.39
C VAL A 25 -5.81 -12.08 -5.25
N GLU A 26 -6.41 -12.98 -6.03
CA GLU A 26 -7.85 -13.29 -5.97
C GLU A 26 -8.75 -12.04 -5.87
N ASN A 27 -8.52 -11.08 -6.77
CA ASN A 27 -9.26 -9.82 -6.86
C ASN A 27 -9.11 -8.87 -5.65
N HIS A 28 -8.16 -9.14 -4.76
CA HIS A 28 -7.80 -8.28 -3.62
C HIS A 28 -6.48 -7.57 -3.88
N LEU A 29 -6.40 -6.30 -3.49
CA LEU A 29 -5.17 -5.51 -3.52
C LEU A 29 -4.54 -5.50 -2.12
N PHE A 30 -3.37 -6.11 -2.01
CA PHE A 30 -2.54 -6.09 -0.82
C PHE A 30 -1.51 -4.98 -0.93
N LEU A 31 -1.44 -4.17 0.13
CA LEU A 31 -0.51 -3.05 0.24
C LEU A 31 0.59 -3.43 1.23
N VAL A 32 1.86 -3.36 0.81
CA VAL A 32 2.98 -3.61 1.72
C VAL A 32 3.21 -2.39 2.60
N MET A 33 2.97 -2.57 3.89
CA MET A 33 3.09 -1.55 4.93
C MET A 33 4.48 -1.59 5.59
N PRO A 34 5.10 -0.44 5.96
CA PRO A 34 4.69 0.94 5.70
C PRO A 34 5.11 1.47 4.31
N SER A 35 5.87 0.69 3.54
CA SER A 35 6.60 1.15 2.34
C SER A 35 5.74 1.82 1.28
N ILE A 36 4.47 1.43 1.11
CA ILE A 36 3.60 2.09 0.14
C ILE A 36 3.38 3.59 0.44
N PHE A 37 3.35 3.97 1.72
CA PHE A 37 3.17 5.37 2.12
C PHE A 37 4.45 6.18 1.97
N GLN A 38 5.60 5.53 2.15
CA GLN A 38 6.91 6.14 1.86
C GLN A 38 7.04 6.46 0.36
N ILE A 39 6.58 5.56 -0.52
CA ILE A 39 6.57 5.81 -1.97
C ILE A 39 5.64 6.97 -2.30
N TYR A 40 4.41 6.96 -1.78
CA TYR A 40 3.44 8.02 -2.04
C TYR A 40 3.95 9.40 -1.63
N LEU A 41 4.49 9.52 -0.41
CA LEU A 41 5.03 10.79 0.08
C LEU A 41 6.35 11.18 -0.60
N GLY A 42 7.17 10.20 -0.96
CA GLY A 42 8.40 10.42 -1.72
C GLY A 42 8.14 11.08 -3.08
N GLU A 43 7.00 10.81 -3.73
CA GLU A 43 6.62 11.47 -4.99
C GLU A 43 6.37 12.98 -4.85
N VAL A 44 6.07 13.44 -3.63
CA VAL A 44 5.90 14.87 -3.31
C VAL A 44 7.08 15.44 -2.51
N GLY A 45 8.19 14.70 -2.45
CA GLY A 45 9.43 15.14 -1.79
C GLY A 45 9.44 15.00 -0.26
N ILE A 46 8.50 14.25 0.32
CA ILE A 46 8.38 14.05 1.76
C ILE A 46 8.90 12.64 2.11
N THR A 47 9.94 12.55 2.93
CA THR A 47 10.58 11.27 3.29
C THR A 47 10.72 11.05 4.79
N ASP A 48 10.23 11.98 5.62
CA ASP A 48 10.35 11.91 7.07
C ASP A 48 9.39 10.88 7.68
N LYS A 49 9.84 10.26 8.78
CA LYS A 49 9.10 9.23 9.51
C LYS A 49 7.75 9.70 10.04
N PRO A 50 7.66 10.83 10.76
CA PRO A 50 6.39 11.33 11.27
C PRO A 50 5.30 11.47 10.19
N SER A 51 5.67 11.95 9.00
CA SER A 51 4.71 12.13 7.91
C SER A 51 4.10 10.83 7.40
N TRP A 52 4.91 9.79 7.13
CA TRP A 52 4.34 8.53 6.65
C TRP A 52 3.62 7.73 7.75
N GLU A 53 4.02 7.87 9.03
CA GLU A 53 3.27 7.30 10.16
C GLU A 53 1.90 7.96 10.33
N LEU A 54 1.84 9.29 10.20
CA LEU A 54 0.60 10.03 10.23
C LEU A 54 -0.32 9.59 9.08
N LEU A 55 0.20 9.55 7.84
CA LEU A 55 -0.56 9.10 6.68
C LEU A 55 -1.11 7.67 6.87
N GLN A 56 -0.29 6.77 7.42
CA GLN A 56 -0.72 5.42 7.75
C GLN A 56 -1.87 5.39 8.74
N LYS A 57 -1.75 6.15 9.83
CA LYS A 57 -2.81 6.24 10.85
C LYS A 57 -4.11 6.80 10.25
N HIS A 58 -4.02 7.85 9.44
CA HIS A 58 -5.17 8.41 8.74
C HIS A 58 -5.84 7.38 7.82
N PHE A 59 -5.07 6.64 7.02
CA PHE A 59 -5.61 5.60 6.16
C PHE A 59 -6.28 4.47 6.95
N GLN A 60 -5.69 4.05 8.06
CA GLN A 60 -6.26 3.02 8.92
C GLN A 60 -7.60 3.50 9.53
N ASN A 61 -7.66 4.76 9.96
CA ASN A 61 -8.88 5.35 10.52
C ASN A 61 -10.04 5.46 9.53
N LEU A 62 -9.77 5.42 8.21
CA LEU A 62 -10.84 5.38 7.19
C LEU A 62 -11.63 4.06 7.22
N GLY A 63 -11.13 3.00 7.87
CA GLY A 63 -11.84 1.72 8.00
C GLY A 63 -12.05 0.95 6.68
N ILE A 64 -11.49 1.43 5.56
CA ILE A 64 -11.64 0.81 4.23
C ILE A 64 -10.70 -0.37 3.98
N HIS A 65 -9.73 -0.59 4.87
CA HIS A 65 -8.78 -1.69 4.77
C HIS A 65 -9.34 -2.93 5.49
N LYS A 66 -9.14 -4.11 4.91
CA LYS A 66 -9.37 -5.37 5.63
C LYS A 66 -8.13 -5.66 6.50
N ARG A 67 -8.35 -5.96 7.77
CA ARG A 67 -7.30 -6.52 8.62
C ARG A 67 -7.20 -8.02 8.32
N PRO A 68 -5.98 -8.57 8.13
CA PRO A 68 -5.82 -10.01 8.01
C PRO A 68 -6.41 -10.67 9.26
N THR A 69 -7.31 -11.63 9.07
CA THR A 69 -7.71 -12.53 10.14
C THR A 69 -6.65 -13.62 10.29
N GLU A 70 -6.60 -14.32 11.43
CA GLU A 70 -5.62 -15.42 11.63
C GLU A 70 -5.66 -16.51 10.54
N LYS A 71 -6.78 -16.62 9.80
CA LYS A 71 -6.90 -17.50 8.63
C LYS A 71 -6.18 -16.98 7.39
N ASP A 72 -6.14 -15.66 7.20
CA ASP A 72 -5.53 -15.04 6.01
C ASP A 72 -3.99 -15.10 6.08
N SER A 73 -3.42 -15.08 7.29
CA SER A 73 -1.97 -15.15 7.54
C SER A 73 -1.32 -16.49 7.17
N ARG A 74 -2.10 -17.55 6.95
CA ARG A 74 -1.58 -18.90 6.62
C ARG A 74 -1.36 -19.12 5.12
N ASN A 75 -1.82 -18.20 4.28
CA ASN A 75 -1.82 -18.31 2.81
C ASN A 75 -0.96 -17.23 2.12
N MET A 76 -0.13 -16.49 2.86
CA MET A 76 0.79 -15.47 2.33
C MET A 76 2.25 -15.97 2.35
#